data_AF-A0ABD2MGQ7-F1
#
_entry.id   AF-A0ABD2MGQ7-F1
#
_cell.length_a   1.000
_cell.length_b   1.000
_cell.length_c   1.000
_cell.angle_alpha   90.00
_cell.angle_beta   90.00
_cell.angle_gamma   90.00
#
_symmetry.space_group_name_H-M   'P 1'
#
loop_
_entity.id
_entity.type
_entity.pdbx_description
1 polymer ?
#
loop_
_entity_poly.entity_id
_entity_poly.type
_entity_poly.pdbx_seq_one_letter_code
_entity_poly.pdbx_strand_id
1 'polypeptide(L)'
;MNNFVRSINTKNEKPSEHWKTLGEIENKSTKTSIQSIPIFREHICDTLNDFFVNIIGKDMANKIGRKHIKTREKSNVNSIVIMTTENKVCGIIRALNKKKTAGIDGLTRVTLTKIVDHVISPLTYLINKSIEGLFPDSLKESIR
;
A
#
# COMPACT_ATOMS: atom_id res chain seq x y z
N MET A 1 -19.47 14.63 -24.44
CA MET A 1 -18.24 13.85 -24.14
C MET A 1 -16.94 14.67 -24.13
N ASN A 2 -16.85 15.81 -24.84
CA ASN A 2 -15.58 16.53 -25.05
C ASN A 2 -15.08 17.44 -23.89
N ASN A 3 -15.87 17.67 -22.83
CA ASN A 3 -15.47 18.54 -21.71
C ASN A 3 -14.87 17.77 -20.51
N PHE A 4 -15.14 16.47 -20.39
CA PHE A 4 -14.69 15.65 -19.26
C PHE A 4 -13.20 15.31 -19.34
N VAL A 5 -12.70 15.03 -20.54
CA VAL A 5 -11.27 14.70 -20.76
C VAL A 5 -10.38 15.95 -20.60
N ARG A 6 -10.95 17.15 -20.78
CA ARG A 6 -10.19 18.41 -20.71
C ARG A 6 -9.89 18.86 -19.28
N SER A 7 -10.72 18.51 -18.28
CA SER A 7 -10.51 18.95 -16.89
C SER A 7 -9.54 18.07 -16.09
N ILE A 8 -9.27 16.84 -16.55
CA ILE A 8 -8.40 15.89 -15.82
C ILE A 8 -6.93 15.98 -16.29
N ASN A 9 -6.65 16.74 -17.36
CA ASN A 9 -5.33 16.81 -17.96
C ASN A 9 -4.68 18.20 -17.86
N THR A 10 -4.70 18.81 -16.68
CA THR A 10 -3.83 19.95 -16.34
C THR A 10 -2.70 19.45 -15.44
N LYS A 11 -1.52 19.31 -16.04
CA LYS A 11 -0.25 19.04 -15.34
C LYS A 11 0.05 20.19 -14.37
N ASN A 12 -0.39 20.09 -13.10
CA ASN A 12 0.17 20.74 -11.89
C ASN A 12 -0.84 21.10 -10.79
N GLU A 13 -2.10 20.67 -10.83
CA GLU A 13 -3.06 21.08 -9.80
C GLU A 13 -3.07 20.13 -8.58
N LYS A 14 -2.96 20.75 -7.39
CA LYS A 14 -2.81 20.07 -6.10
C LYS A 14 -3.96 19.07 -5.89
N PRO A 15 -3.70 17.90 -5.27
CA PRO A 15 -4.74 16.88 -5.04
C PRO A 15 -6.00 17.40 -4.35
N SER A 16 -5.86 18.43 -3.52
CA SER A 16 -6.99 19.08 -2.82
C SER A 16 -8.02 19.73 -3.74
N GLU A 17 -7.61 20.21 -4.92
CA GLU A 17 -8.52 20.88 -5.85
C GLU A 17 -9.31 19.88 -6.70
N HIS A 18 -8.75 18.70 -6.93
CA HIS A 18 -9.47 17.57 -7.54
C HIS A 18 -10.63 17.11 -6.65
N TRP A 19 -10.40 17.01 -5.33
CA TRP A 19 -11.45 16.64 -4.39
C TRP A 19 -12.57 17.69 -4.31
N LYS A 20 -12.24 18.98 -4.49
CA LYS A 20 -13.24 20.06 -4.55
C LYS A 20 -14.09 19.97 -5.82
N THR A 21 -13.46 19.79 -6.98
CA THR A 21 -14.19 19.64 -8.26
C THR A 21 -15.08 18.40 -8.25
N LEU A 22 -14.63 17.28 -7.67
CA LEU A 22 -15.46 16.09 -7.48
C LEU A 22 -16.67 16.34 -6.58
N GLY A 23 -16.48 17.02 -5.43
CA GLY A 23 -17.58 17.35 -4.52
C GLY A 23 -18.61 18.34 -5.11
N GLU A 24 -18.17 19.22 -6.02
CA GLU A 24 -19.08 20.12 -6.75
C GLU A 24 -19.89 19.40 -7.83
N ILE A 25 -19.31 18.38 -8.47
CA ILE A 25 -20.02 17.53 -9.44
C ILE A 25 -21.03 16.63 -8.71
N GLU A 26 -20.67 16.11 -7.54
CA GLU A 26 -21.54 15.27 -6.73
C GLU A 26 -22.78 16.04 -6.23
N ASN A 27 -22.61 17.31 -5.83
CA ASN A 27 -23.73 18.17 -5.39
C ASN A 27 -24.62 18.70 -6.53
N LYS A 28 -24.14 18.71 -7.78
CA LYS A 28 -24.93 19.13 -8.96
C LYS A 28 -25.72 17.99 -9.59
N SER A 29 -25.44 16.74 -9.24
CA SER A 29 -26.25 15.61 -9.68
C SER A 29 -27.56 15.63 -8.89
N THR A 30 -28.57 16.27 -9.48
CA THR A 30 -29.98 16.18 -9.11
C THR A 30 -30.30 14.78 -8.62
N LYS A 31 -31.01 14.70 -7.48
CA LYS A 31 -31.57 13.47 -6.88
C LYS A 31 -32.16 12.55 -7.94
N THR A 32 -31.32 11.76 -8.58
CA THR A 32 -31.76 10.66 -9.41
C THR A 32 -32.00 9.60 -8.36
N SER A 33 -33.25 9.50 -7.92
CA SER A 33 -33.69 8.39 -7.10
C SER A 33 -33.16 7.15 -7.78
N ILE A 34 -32.15 6.52 -7.19
CA ILE A 34 -31.75 5.18 -7.57
C ILE A 34 -33.00 4.38 -7.22
N GLN A 35 -33.87 4.15 -8.21
CA GLN A 35 -34.91 3.14 -8.07
C GLN A 35 -34.15 1.91 -7.64
N SER A 36 -34.47 1.42 -6.45
CA SER A 36 -33.85 0.25 -5.85
C SER A 36 -34.00 -0.89 -6.85
N ILE A 37 -32.97 -1.10 -7.65
CA ILE A 37 -32.84 -2.31 -8.46
C ILE A 37 -32.89 -3.43 -7.41
N PRO A 38 -33.80 -4.42 -7.52
CA PRO A 38 -33.84 -5.54 -6.60
C PRO A 38 -32.58 -6.37 -6.87
N ILE A 39 -31.48 -5.96 -6.26
CA ILE A 39 -30.18 -6.57 -6.43
C ILE A 39 -30.16 -7.78 -5.49
N PHE A 40 -30.43 -8.96 -6.05
CA PHE A 40 -30.09 -10.22 -5.40
C PHE A 40 -28.58 -10.18 -5.10
N ARG A 41 -28.19 -10.23 -3.82
CA ARG A 41 -26.79 -10.12 -3.37
C ARG A 41 -25.84 -11.08 -4.09
N GLU A 42 -26.39 -12.19 -4.59
CA GLU A 42 -25.68 -13.28 -5.25
C GLU A 42 -25.19 -12.89 -6.66
N HIS A 43 -25.92 -12.03 -7.37
CA HIS A 43 -25.61 -11.69 -8.78
C HIS A 43 -24.77 -10.42 -8.96
N ILE A 44 -24.46 -9.69 -7.88
CA ILE A 44 -23.60 -8.50 -7.94
C ILE A 44 -22.20 -8.86 -8.40
N CYS A 45 -21.64 -9.91 -7.79
CA CYS A 45 -20.29 -10.37 -8.10
C CYS A 45 -20.19 -10.83 -9.55
N ASP A 46 -21.20 -11.55 -10.03
CA ASP A 46 -21.26 -12.01 -11.41
C ASP A 46 -21.36 -10.84 -12.39
N THR A 47 -22.24 -9.89 -12.12
CA THR A 47 -22.42 -8.71 -12.98
C THR A 47 -21.17 -7.83 -13.02
N LEU A 48 -20.48 -7.67 -11.88
CA LEU A 48 -19.21 -6.94 -11.83
C LEU A 48 -18.11 -7.70 -12.56
N ASN A 49 -18.00 -9.01 -12.36
CA ASN A 49 -17.03 -9.81 -13.11
C ASN A 49 -17.27 -9.72 -14.61
N ASP A 50 -18.52 -9.84 -15.05
CA ASP A 50 -18.85 -9.79 -16.47
C ASP A 50 -18.55 -8.41 -17.07
N PHE A 51 -18.82 -7.35 -16.31
CA PHE A 51 -18.47 -5.98 -16.70
C PHE A 51 -16.96 -5.77 -16.83
N PHE A 52 -16.16 -6.21 -15.86
CA PHE A 52 -14.71 -6.01 -15.91
C PHE A 52 -14.00 -6.95 -16.90
N VAL A 53 -14.51 -8.16 -17.12
CA VAL A 53 -13.91 -9.14 -18.04
C VAL A 53 -14.32 -8.87 -19.48
N ASN A 54 -15.62 -8.70 -19.74
CA ASN A 54 -16.16 -8.66 -21.11
C ASN A 54 -16.27 -7.25 -21.67
N ILE A 55 -16.63 -6.27 -20.84
CA ILE A 55 -16.93 -4.90 -21.31
C ILE A 55 -15.68 -4.02 -21.30
N ILE A 56 -14.97 -3.94 -20.17
CA ILE A 56 -13.84 -3.00 -20.04
C ILE A 56 -12.47 -3.68 -20.16
N GLY A 57 -12.37 -4.96 -19.82
CA GLY A 57 -11.10 -5.68 -19.70
C GLY A 57 -10.24 -5.66 -20.95
N LYS A 58 -10.85 -5.89 -22.13
CA LYS A 58 -10.14 -5.89 -23.42
C LYS A 58 -9.58 -4.50 -23.77
N ASP A 59 -10.39 -3.46 -23.58
CA ASP A 59 -9.99 -2.09 -23.86
C ASP A 59 -8.93 -1.58 -22.89
N MET A 60 -9.00 -1.96 -21.62
CA MET A 60 -7.96 -1.66 -20.64
C MET A 60 -6.66 -2.41 -20.93
N ALA A 61 -6.72 -3.71 -21.21
CA ALA A 61 -5.55 -4.51 -21.53
C ALA A 61 -4.82 -4.01 -22.79
N ASN A 62 -5.58 -3.56 -23.80
CA ASN A 62 -5.01 -2.99 -25.02
C ASN A 62 -4.42 -1.58 -24.81
N LYS A 63 -4.92 -0.81 -23.84
CA LYS A 63 -4.40 0.52 -23.48
C LYS A 63 -3.20 0.46 -22.54
N ILE A 64 -3.03 -0.62 -21.78
CA ILE A 64 -1.81 -0.89 -21.03
C ILE A 64 -0.73 -1.24 -22.07
N GLY A 65 -0.01 -0.22 -22.55
CA GLY A 65 1.11 -0.42 -23.43
C GLY A 65 2.04 -1.47 -22.83
N ARG A 66 2.43 -2.47 -23.64
CA ARG A 66 3.42 -3.48 -23.25
C ARG A 66 4.77 -2.78 -23.10
N LYS A 67 4.97 -2.07 -21.98
CA LYS A 67 6.32 -1.83 -21.50
C LYS A 67 6.84 -3.24 -21.25
N HIS A 68 7.77 -3.69 -22.09
CA HIS A 68 8.69 -4.73 -21.68
C HIS A 68 9.24 -4.26 -20.35
N ILE A 69 8.74 -4.83 -19.26
CA ILE A 69 9.44 -4.79 -17.98
C ILE A 69 10.73 -5.49 -18.36
N LYS A 70 11.78 -4.70 -18.59
CA LYS A 70 13.12 -5.25 -18.73
C LYS A 70 13.27 -6.10 -17.49
N THR A 71 13.27 -7.41 -17.69
CA THR A 71 13.34 -8.38 -16.62
C THR A 71 14.56 -7.98 -15.83
N ARG A 72 14.29 -7.48 -14.61
CA ARG A 72 15.17 -7.30 -13.47
C ARG A 72 16.64 -7.10 -13.85
N GLU A 73 17.10 -5.86 -13.69
CA GLU A 73 18.53 -5.52 -13.58
C GLU A 73 19.33 -6.71 -13.04
N LYS A 74 20.38 -7.11 -13.76
CA LYS A 74 21.29 -8.22 -13.39
C LYS A 74 21.39 -8.26 -11.88
N SER A 75 20.89 -9.34 -11.26
CA SER A 75 21.00 -9.52 -9.81
C SER A 75 22.47 -9.31 -9.48
N ASN A 76 22.79 -8.27 -8.73
CA ASN A 76 24.15 -8.00 -8.32
C ASN A 76 24.53 -9.17 -7.39
N VAL A 77 25.26 -10.15 -7.94
CA VAL A 77 25.61 -11.42 -7.25
C VAL A 77 26.49 -11.14 -6.03
N ASN A 78 27.01 -9.92 -5.90
CA ASN A 78 27.78 -9.42 -4.79
C ASN A 78 26.99 -8.40 -3.96
N SER A 79 25.73 -8.67 -3.59
CA SER A 79 25.08 -7.85 -2.58
C SER A 79 25.86 -8.03 -1.27
N ILE A 80 26.62 -7.00 -0.87
CA ILE A 80 27.30 -7.00 0.42
C ILE A 80 26.21 -7.04 1.49
N VAL A 81 26.05 -8.19 2.12
CA VAL A 81 25.15 -8.35 3.25
C VAL A 81 25.84 -7.75 4.47
N ILE A 82 25.52 -6.50 4.77
CA ILE A 82 26.04 -5.80 5.94
C ILE A 82 25.17 -6.19 7.14
N MET A 83 25.74 -6.96 8.06
CA MET A 83 25.11 -7.22 9.35
C MET A 83 24.81 -5.90 10.08
N THR A 84 23.68 -5.85 10.76
CA THR A 84 23.30 -4.69 11.58
C THR A 84 24.05 -4.69 12.91
N THR A 85 24.18 -3.49 13.48
CA THR A 85 24.78 -3.27 14.81
C THR A 85 23.74 -2.70 15.76
N GLU A 86 23.96 -2.87 17.06
CA GLU A 86 23.07 -2.31 18.10
C GLU A 86 22.88 -0.79 17.93
N ASN A 87 23.93 -0.05 17.60
CA ASN A 87 23.84 1.39 17.33
C ASN A 87 22.89 1.74 16.18
N LYS A 88 22.94 0.96 15.08
CA LYS A 88 22.02 1.15 13.94
C LYS A 88 20.59 0.85 14.33
N VAL A 89 20.37 -0.28 15.01
CA VAL A 89 19.03 -0.69 15.46
C VAL A 89 18.46 0.33 16.44
N CYS A 90 19.27 0.85 17.35
CA CYS A 90 18.88 1.89 18.30
C CYS A 90 18.50 3.19 17.58
N GLY A 91 19.29 3.60 16.57
CA GLY A 91 18.97 4.72 15.70
C GLY A 91 17.62 4.56 15.00
N ILE A 92 17.33 3.37 14.46
CA ILE A 92 16.06 3.06 13.81
C ILE A 92 14.89 3.15 14.81
N ILE A 93 15.01 2.55 15.99
CA ILE A 93 13.98 2.59 17.04
C ILE A 93 13.67 4.03 17.43
N ARG A 94 14.70 4.86 17.62
CA ARG A 94 14.56 6.28 17.95
C ARG A 94 13.93 7.08 16.80
N ALA A 95 14.20 6.72 15.56
CA ALA A 95 13.65 7.34 14.36
C ALA A 95 12.20 6.90 14.02
N LEU A 96 11.65 5.90 14.70
CA LEU A 96 10.26 5.47 14.47
C LEU A 96 9.29 6.64 14.59
N ASN A 97 8.30 6.68 13.70
CA ASN A 97 7.34 7.76 13.62
C ASN A 97 6.48 7.83 14.91
N LYS A 98 6.12 9.02 15.37
CA LYS A 98 5.43 9.25 16.66
C LYS A 98 3.94 8.86 16.65
N LYS A 99 3.56 7.77 15.98
CA LYS A 99 2.19 7.27 16.01
C LYS A 99 1.86 6.76 17.42
N LYS A 100 0.68 7.14 17.92
CA LYS A 100 0.19 6.74 19.26
C LYS A 100 -0.32 5.31 19.30
N THR A 101 -0.63 4.71 18.15
CA THR A 101 -1.22 3.38 18.04
C THR A 101 -0.17 2.29 18.29
N ALA A 102 -0.46 1.40 19.24
CA ALA A 102 0.32 0.19 19.45
C ALA A 102 0.02 -0.86 18.37
N GLY A 103 0.94 -1.81 18.18
CA GLY A 103 0.69 -3.01 17.39
C GLY A 103 -0.18 -4.03 18.12
N ILE A 104 -0.28 -5.24 17.55
CA ILE A 104 -1.00 -6.39 18.15
C ILE A 104 -0.41 -6.82 19.50
N ASP A 105 0.86 -6.50 19.74
CA ASP A 105 1.61 -6.73 20.97
C ASP A 105 1.34 -5.68 22.07
N GLY A 106 0.57 -4.64 21.78
CA GLY A 106 0.32 -3.55 22.71
C GLY A 106 1.55 -2.65 22.99
N LEU A 107 2.68 -2.87 22.29
CA LEU A 107 3.88 -2.06 22.48
C LEU A 107 3.79 -0.76 21.69
N THR A 108 3.74 0.35 22.41
CA THR A 108 3.86 1.68 21.82
C THR A 108 5.32 2.03 21.57
N ARG A 109 5.58 2.97 20.65
CA ARG A 109 6.94 3.55 20.48
C ARG A 109 7.52 4.05 21.80
N VAL A 110 6.70 4.67 22.66
CA VAL A 110 7.15 5.20 23.95
C VAL A 110 7.64 4.08 24.86
N THR A 111 6.88 2.98 24.93
CA THR A 111 7.27 1.78 25.67
C THR A 111 8.55 1.20 25.09
N LEU A 112 8.61 1.03 23.75
CA LEU A 112 9.78 0.47 23.07
C LEU A 112 11.06 1.31 23.30
N THR A 113 10.94 2.64 23.32
CA THR A 113 12.08 3.53 23.56
C THR A 113 12.59 3.42 25.01
N LYS A 114 11.71 3.15 25.97
CA LYS A 114 12.09 2.99 27.39
C LYS A 114 12.79 1.66 27.67
N ILE A 115 12.42 0.60 26.95
CA ILE A 115 12.99 -0.74 27.14
C ILE A 115 14.14 -1.03 26.17
N VAL A 116 14.49 -0.08 25.29
CA VAL A 116 15.42 -0.29 24.18
C VAL A 116 16.75 -0.88 24.65
N ASP A 117 17.28 -0.41 25.78
CA ASP A 117 18.57 -0.86 26.32
C ASP A 117 18.57 -2.34 26.71
N HIS A 118 17.40 -2.92 27.01
CA HIS A 118 17.25 -4.34 27.33
C HIS A 118 16.95 -5.21 26.11
N VAL A 119 16.30 -4.66 25.09
CA VAL A 119 15.87 -5.43 23.90
C VAL A 119 16.81 -5.26 22.72
N ILE A 120 17.74 -4.31 22.77
CA ILE A 120 18.60 -3.98 21.63
C ILE A 120 19.45 -5.17 21.19
N SER A 121 20.09 -5.84 22.14
CA SER A 121 20.97 -6.98 21.87
C SER A 121 20.23 -8.17 21.26
N PRO A 122 19.13 -8.70 21.86
CA PRO A 122 18.39 -9.80 21.25
C PRO A 122 17.76 -9.41 19.90
N LEU A 123 17.33 -8.15 19.72
CA LEU A 123 16.77 -7.69 18.46
C LEU A 123 17.83 -7.60 17.35
N THR A 124 19.02 -7.10 17.66
CA THR A 124 20.16 -7.09 16.72
C THR A 124 20.55 -8.50 16.30
N TYR A 125 20.60 -9.44 17.25
CA TYR A 125 20.85 -10.85 16.95
C TYR A 125 19.79 -11.43 16.00
N LEU A 126 18.50 -11.22 16.30
CA LEU A 126 17.40 -11.72 15.48
C LEU A 126 17.44 -11.15 14.06
N ILE A 127 17.69 -9.84 13.91
CA ILE A 127 17.80 -9.19 12.60
C ILE A 127 18.95 -9.78 11.78
N ASN A 128 20.11 -9.99 12.40
CA ASN A 128 21.25 -10.60 11.72
C ASN A 128 20.97 -12.05 11.30
N LYS A 129 20.30 -12.83 12.16
CA LYS A 129 19.84 -14.18 11.79
C LYS A 129 18.83 -14.18 10.65
N SER A 130 17.94 -13.20 10.62
CA SER A 130 16.96 -13.01 9.54
C SER A 130 17.66 -12.75 8.21
N ILE A 131 18.72 -11.94 8.24
CA ILE A 131 19.57 -11.64 7.09
C ILE A 131 20.34 -12.89 6.61
N GLU A 132 20.74 -13.77 7.52
CA GLU A 132 21.34 -15.09 7.22
C GLU A 132 20.32 -16.13 6.69
N GLY A 133 19.04 -15.77 6.61
CA GLY A 133 17.96 -16.63 6.10
C GLY A 133 17.18 -17.40 7.18
N LEU A 134 17.45 -17.15 8.46
CA LEU A 134 16.73 -17.74 9.59
C LEU A 134 15.73 -16.73 10.17
N PHE A 135 14.45 -16.87 9.80
CA PHE A 135 13.38 -15.99 10.26
C PHE A 135 12.27 -16.78 10.99
N PRO A 136 11.79 -16.32 12.17
CA PRO A 136 10.74 -17.01 12.92
C PRO A 136 9.44 -17.17 12.11
N ASP A 137 8.86 -18.36 12.09
CA ASP A 137 7.63 -18.64 11.34
C ASP A 137 6.45 -17.79 11.83
N SER A 138 6.35 -17.55 13.13
CA SER A 138 5.31 -16.70 13.73
C SER A 138 5.32 -15.26 13.22
N LEU A 139 6.48 -14.76 12.78
CA LEU A 139 6.60 -13.41 12.21
C LEU A 139 6.33 -13.39 10.71
N LYS A 140 6.38 -14.53 10.00
CA LYS A 140 6.09 -14.61 8.55
C LYS A 140 4.62 -14.30 8.25
N GLU A 141 3.72 -14.69 9.15
CA GLU A 141 2.28 -14.48 9.01
C GLU A 141 1.88 -12.99 9.07
N SER A 142 2.75 -12.10 9.59
CA SER A 142 2.46 -10.66 9.67
C SER A 142 2.57 -9.89 8.33
N ILE A 143 3.08 -10.54 7.28
CA ILE A 143 3.31 -9.94 5.95
C ILE A 143 2.26 -10.43 4.92
N ARG A 144 1.40 -11.39 5.30
CA ARG A 144 0.35 -11.93 4.44
C ARG A 144 -0.95 -11.12 4.55
#